data_AF-A0A2V7JSI5-F1
#
_entry.id   AF-A0A2V7JSI5-F1
#
_cell.length_a   1.000
_cell.length_b   1.000
_cell.length_c   1.000
_cell.angle_alpha   90.00
_cell.angle_beta   90.00
_cell.angle_gamma   90.00
#
_symmetry.space_group_name_H-M   'P 1'
#
loop_
_entity.id
_entity.type
_entity.pdbx_description
1 polymer ?
#
loop_
_entity_poly.entity_id
_entity_poly.type
_entity_poly.pdbx_seq_one_letter_code
_entity_poly.pdbx_strand_id
1 'polypeptide(L)'
;MNRTGQVVGTSQDGLGRTRAFLWQAELGIVDLKPLTGVNTSANDINDTGEIVGGGDTGFGDFHAYFLAEGTSFDLGTLGGNESEALAVNRRGQVAGHSRLGGAKHAFFIPEPGHMVDLGGL
;
A
#
# COMPACT_ATOMS: atom_id res chain seq x y z
N MET A 1 -5.83 -12.07 -1.60
CA MET A 1 -5.17 -13.40 -1.68
C MET A 1 -4.72 -13.60 -3.12
N ASN A 2 -3.51 -14.12 -3.33
CA ASN A 2 -3.00 -14.43 -4.68
C ASN A 2 -3.11 -15.95 -5.01
N ARG A 3 -2.72 -16.34 -6.23
CA ARG A 3 -2.81 -17.73 -6.69
C ARG A 3 -1.90 -18.72 -6.00
N THR A 4 -0.86 -18.26 -5.30
CA THR A 4 0.03 -19.12 -4.50
C THR A 4 -0.49 -19.35 -3.07
N GLY A 5 -1.67 -18.81 -2.74
CA GLY A 5 -2.32 -18.98 -1.45
C GLY A 5 -1.88 -17.96 -0.40
N GLN A 6 -1.08 -16.96 -0.77
CA GLN A 6 -0.69 -15.89 0.13
C GLN A 6 -1.87 -14.93 0.33
N VAL A 7 -2.08 -14.48 1.57
CA VAL A 7 -3.15 -13.54 1.93
C VAL A 7 -2.54 -12.32 2.57
N VAL A 8 -2.94 -11.13 2.13
CA VAL A 8 -2.63 -9.89 2.84
C VAL A 8 -3.88 -9.31 3.48
N GLY A 9 -3.68 -8.51 4.50
CA GLY A 9 -4.76 -7.75 5.11
C GLY A 9 -4.27 -6.83 6.21
N THR A 10 -5.22 -6.31 6.97
CA THR A 10 -4.96 -5.39 8.07
C THR A 10 -5.52 -5.95 9.36
N SER A 11 -4.70 -5.96 10.39
CA SER A 11 -5.10 -6.25 11.76
C SER A 11 -5.24 -4.95 12.54
N GLN A 12 -6.08 -4.93 13.57
CA GLN A 12 -6.24 -3.79 14.46
C GLN A 12 -6.12 -4.25 15.91
N ASP A 13 -5.36 -3.51 16.72
CA ASP A 13 -5.23 -3.78 18.15
C ASP A 13 -6.28 -3.03 18.99
N GLY A 14 -6.30 -3.27 20.31
CA GLY A 14 -7.24 -2.64 21.23
C GLY A 14 -7.11 -1.12 21.38
N LEU A 15 -6.07 -0.50 20.80
CA LEU A 15 -5.88 0.95 20.75
C LEU A 15 -6.26 1.53 19.38
N GLY A 16 -6.77 0.71 18.46
CA GLY A 16 -7.14 1.12 17.10
C GLY A 16 -5.96 1.19 16.13
N ARG A 17 -4.74 0.81 16.55
CA ARG A 17 -3.56 0.84 15.68
C ARG A 17 -3.66 -0.29 14.66
N THR A 18 -3.37 0.03 13.40
CA THR A 18 -3.50 -0.92 12.30
C THR A 18 -2.15 -1.45 11.83
N ARG A 19 -2.07 -2.77 11.60
CA ARG A 19 -0.85 -3.43 11.11
C ARG A 19 -1.16 -4.27 9.88
N ALA A 20 -0.45 -3.99 8.79
CA ALA A 20 -0.46 -4.80 7.59
C ALA A 20 0.15 -6.19 7.90
N PHE A 21 -0.44 -7.25 7.35
CA PHE A 21 0.08 -8.60 7.52
C PHE A 21 0.07 -9.37 6.20
N LEU A 22 0.93 -10.38 6.14
CA LEU A 22 0.98 -11.42 5.11
C LEU A 22 0.82 -12.77 5.81
N TRP A 23 -0.16 -13.56 5.41
CA TRP A 23 -0.29 -14.96 5.82
C TRP A 23 0.22 -15.88 4.71
N GLN A 24 1.00 -16.89 5.11
CA GLN A 24 1.47 -17.98 4.26
C GLN A 24 1.30 -19.30 5.01
N ALA A 25 1.00 -20.39 4.31
CA ALA A 25 0.70 -21.67 4.94
C ALA A 25 1.85 -22.19 5.82
N GLU A 26 3.10 -21.97 5.37
CA GLU A 26 4.31 -22.46 6.03
C GLU A 26 4.80 -21.54 7.16
N LEU A 27 4.49 -20.24 7.08
CA LEU A 27 5.01 -19.22 8.01
C LEU A 27 3.96 -18.69 8.99
N GLY A 28 2.68 -18.96 8.74
CA GLY A 28 1.58 -18.32 9.46
C GLY A 28 1.51 -16.83 9.13
N ILE A 29 1.15 -16.01 10.12
CA ILE A 29 1.05 -14.54 9.98
C ILE A 29 2.44 -13.91 10.13
N VAL A 30 2.84 -13.18 9.11
CA VAL A 30 4.01 -12.31 9.05
C VAL A 30 3.54 -10.86 9.14
N ASP A 31 4.03 -10.15 10.16
CA ASP A 31 3.78 -8.72 10.35
C ASP A 31 4.57 -7.90 9.31
N LEU A 32 3.86 -7.13 8.48
CA LEU A 32 4.48 -6.28 7.48
C LEU A 32 4.81 -4.92 8.11
N LYS A 33 6.01 -4.43 7.83
CA LYS A 33 6.49 -3.10 8.28
C LYS A 33 6.93 -2.27 7.07
N PRO A 34 6.00 -1.95 6.15
CA PRO A 34 6.34 -1.30 4.88
C PRO A 34 6.87 0.13 5.05
N LEU A 35 6.40 0.85 6.07
CA LEU A 35 6.83 2.22 6.35
C LEU A 35 7.16 2.37 7.83
N THR A 36 7.78 3.51 8.16
CA THR A 36 8.39 3.78 9.47
C THR A 36 7.40 4.19 10.57
N GLY A 37 6.14 4.47 10.24
CA GLY A 37 5.12 4.89 11.20
C GLY A 37 4.33 3.75 11.85
N VAL A 38 3.23 4.11 12.52
CA VAL A 38 2.51 3.20 13.43
C VAL A 38 1.41 2.43 12.71
N ASN A 39 0.68 3.10 11.81
CA ASN A 39 -0.44 2.52 11.09
C ASN A 39 -0.03 2.07 9.70
N THR A 40 -0.44 0.87 9.33
CA THR A 40 -0.21 0.29 8.00
C THR A 40 -1.40 -0.57 7.59
N SER A 41 -1.77 -0.49 6.31
CA SER A 41 -2.78 -1.32 5.66
C SER A 41 -2.14 -2.14 4.53
N ALA A 42 -2.73 -3.28 4.18
CA ALA A 42 -2.38 -4.03 2.97
C ALA A 42 -3.67 -4.36 2.25
N ASN A 43 -3.82 -3.78 1.05
CA ASN A 43 -5.07 -3.76 0.31
C ASN A 43 -5.09 -4.82 -0.79
N ASP A 44 -3.95 -5.07 -1.42
CA ASP A 44 -3.87 -6.06 -2.50
C ASP A 44 -2.50 -6.75 -2.57
N ILE A 45 -2.50 -7.94 -3.14
CA ILE A 45 -1.33 -8.76 -3.44
C ILE A 45 -1.51 -9.44 -4.80
N ASN A 46 -0.55 -9.27 -5.70
CA ASN A 46 -0.58 -9.97 -6.98
C ASN A 46 0.09 -11.35 -6.92
N ASP A 47 0.08 -12.07 -8.05
CA ASP A 47 0.65 -13.42 -8.13
C ASP A 47 2.18 -13.49 -8.11
N THR A 48 2.88 -12.36 -8.27
CA THR A 48 4.34 -12.30 -8.10
C THR A 48 4.71 -12.02 -6.64
N GLY A 49 3.72 -11.84 -5.75
CA GLY A 49 3.94 -11.58 -4.34
C GLY A 49 4.18 -10.10 -4.01
N GLU A 50 3.92 -9.20 -4.97
CA GLU A 50 4.00 -7.76 -4.74
C GLU A 50 2.74 -7.29 -4.02
N ILE A 51 2.95 -6.48 -2.98
CA ILE A 51 1.90 -6.06 -2.04
C ILE A 51 1.78 -4.54 -2.09
N VAL A 52 0.56 -4.04 -2.05
CA VAL A 52 0.29 -2.60 -1.96
C VAL A 52 -0.67 -2.29 -0.83
N GLY A 53 -0.56 -1.07 -0.31
CA GLY A 53 -1.43 -0.54 0.74
C GLY A 53 -1.08 0.91 1.05
N GLY A 54 -1.44 1.36 2.26
CA GLY A 54 -1.05 2.65 2.80
C GLY A 54 -0.36 2.52 4.15
N GLY A 55 0.40 3.52 4.55
CA GLY A 55 0.99 3.56 5.89
C GLY A 55 1.53 4.91 6.29
N ASP A 56 1.65 5.10 7.60
CA ASP A 56 2.27 6.29 8.17
C ASP A 56 3.75 6.35 7.79
N THR A 57 4.22 7.51 7.31
CA THR A 57 5.65 7.75 7.01
C THR A 57 6.48 8.02 8.26
N GLY A 58 5.84 8.20 9.42
CA GLY A 58 6.49 8.61 10.67
C GLY A 58 6.70 10.12 10.80
N PHE A 59 6.33 10.91 9.79
CA PHE A 59 6.46 12.38 9.79
C PHE A 59 5.11 13.11 9.72
N GLY A 60 4.01 12.41 10.00
CA GLY A 60 2.65 12.97 9.99
C GLY A 60 1.88 12.77 8.68
N ASP A 61 2.51 12.16 7.67
CA ASP A 61 1.88 11.81 6.40
C ASP A 61 1.50 10.32 6.34
N PHE A 62 0.52 10.01 5.50
CA PHE A 62 0.07 8.63 5.22
C PHE A 62 0.21 8.35 3.73
N HIS A 63 1.16 7.50 3.35
CA HIS A 63 1.50 7.28 1.95
C HIS A 63 1.16 5.87 1.48
N ALA A 64 0.81 5.77 0.20
CA ALA A 64 0.77 4.54 -0.55
C ALA A 64 2.18 3.93 -0.60
N TYR A 65 2.27 2.61 -0.47
CA TYR A 65 3.53 1.90 -0.63
C TYR A 65 3.38 0.73 -1.60
N PHE A 66 4.52 0.30 -2.12
CA PHE A 66 4.69 -0.94 -2.88
C PHE A 66 5.78 -1.77 -2.21
N LEU A 67 5.47 -3.02 -1.85
CA LEU A 67 6.38 -3.94 -1.21
C LEU A 67 6.67 -5.10 -2.17
N ALA A 68 7.93 -5.26 -2.56
CA ALA A 68 8.39 -6.33 -3.43
C ALA A 68 9.69 -6.92 -2.89
N GLU A 69 9.77 -8.26 -2.85
CA GLU A 69 10.96 -8.99 -2.39
C GLU A 69 11.49 -8.53 -1.02
N GLY A 70 10.59 -8.14 -0.12
CA GLY A 70 10.93 -7.62 1.21
C GLY A 70 11.44 -6.17 1.23
N THR A 71 11.55 -5.52 0.09
CA THR A 71 11.90 -4.09 -0.04
C THR A 71 10.63 -3.27 -0.22
N SER A 72 10.44 -2.29 0.65
CA SER A 72 9.31 -1.37 0.59
C SER A 72 9.71 -0.07 -0.11
N PHE A 73 8.82 0.42 -0.96
CA PHE A 73 8.94 1.67 -1.69
C PHE A 73 7.77 2.57 -1.31
N ASP A 74 8.08 3.75 -0.78
CA ASP A 74 7.10 4.82 -0.64
C ASP A 74 6.76 5.36 -2.04
N LEU A 75 5.48 5.35 -2.39
CA LEU A 75 4.99 5.83 -3.69
C LEU A 75 4.70 7.33 -3.69
N GLY A 76 4.72 7.97 -2.52
CA GLY A 76 4.48 9.40 -2.35
C GLY A 76 3.03 9.80 -2.61
N THR A 77 2.82 11.05 -2.95
CA THR A 77 1.50 11.64 -3.21
C THR A 77 1.52 12.48 -4.49
N LEU A 78 0.34 12.90 -4.96
CA LEU A 78 0.21 13.88 -6.05
C LEU A 78 0.56 15.32 -5.61
N GLY A 79 0.88 15.55 -4.33
CA GLY A 79 1.19 16.88 -3.78
C GLY A 79 0.48 17.22 -2.46
N GLY A 80 -0.31 16.30 -1.91
CA GLY A 80 -0.90 16.39 -0.57
C GLY A 80 -0.18 15.52 0.46
N ASN A 81 -0.83 15.27 1.59
CA ASN A 81 -0.28 14.52 2.73
C ASN A 81 -0.81 13.07 2.84
N GLU A 82 -1.63 12.65 1.88
CA GLU A 82 -2.28 11.34 1.90
C GLU A 82 -2.28 10.68 0.52
N SER A 83 -1.94 9.40 0.48
CA SER A 83 -2.21 8.50 -0.62
C SER A 83 -2.44 7.08 -0.11
N GLU A 84 -3.18 6.29 -0.87
CA GLU A 84 -3.37 4.87 -0.59
C GLU A 84 -3.48 4.09 -1.91
N ALA A 85 -2.67 3.04 -2.02
CA ALA A 85 -2.74 2.09 -3.12
C ALA A 85 -3.78 1.01 -2.82
N LEU A 86 -4.67 0.77 -3.79
CA LEU A 86 -5.83 -0.10 -3.63
C LEU A 86 -5.73 -1.38 -4.46
N ALA A 87 -4.97 -1.37 -5.54
CA ALA A 87 -4.83 -2.51 -6.43
C ALA A 87 -3.45 -2.58 -7.07
N VAL A 88 -2.96 -3.80 -7.29
CA VAL A 88 -1.73 -4.07 -8.02
C VAL A 88 -1.94 -5.23 -9.00
N ASN A 89 -1.53 -5.04 -10.25
CA ASN A 89 -1.60 -6.12 -11.24
C ASN A 89 -0.26 -6.88 -11.36
N ARG A 90 -0.23 -7.99 -12.11
CA ARG A 90 0.99 -8.81 -12.28
C ARG A 90 2.17 -8.13 -12.99
N ARG A 91 1.98 -6.92 -13.52
CA ARG A 91 3.03 -6.11 -14.15
C ARG A 91 3.58 -5.06 -13.17
N GLY A 92 3.24 -5.13 -11.88
CA GLY A 92 3.62 -4.14 -10.87
C GLY A 92 2.92 -2.79 -11.02
N GLN A 93 1.86 -2.71 -11.84
CA GLN A 93 1.15 -1.44 -12.03
C GLN A 93 0.16 -1.23 -10.89
N VAL A 94 0.14 -0.03 -10.33
CA VAL A 94 -0.60 0.29 -9.11
C VAL A 94 -1.69 1.30 -9.40
N ALA A 95 -2.88 1.09 -8.84
CA ALA A 95 -3.97 2.06 -8.85
C ALA A 95 -4.38 2.39 -7.42
N GLY A 96 -4.81 3.63 -7.20
CA GLY A 96 -5.20 4.10 -5.88
C GLY A 96 -5.75 5.51 -5.91
N HIS A 97 -5.68 6.18 -4.77
CA HIS A 97 -6.05 7.58 -4.65
C HIS A 97 -5.00 8.38 -3.88
N SER A 98 -4.90 9.67 -4.19
CA SER A 98 -4.00 10.59 -3.50
C SER A 98 -4.64 11.97 -3.36
N ARG A 99 -4.21 12.72 -2.35
CA ARG A 99 -4.62 14.11 -2.19
C ARG A 99 -3.79 15.03 -3.09
N LEU A 100 -4.48 15.95 -3.75
CA LEU A 100 -3.90 17.08 -4.49
C LEU A 100 -4.71 18.34 -4.16
N GLY A 101 -4.06 19.36 -3.58
CA GLY A 101 -4.76 20.60 -3.20
C GLY A 101 -5.91 20.41 -2.21
N GLY A 102 -5.87 19.34 -1.40
CA GLY A 102 -6.92 18.98 -0.44
C GLY A 102 -8.06 18.12 -1.02
N ALA A 103 -8.14 17.94 -2.35
CA ALA A 103 -9.09 17.05 -2.99
C ALA A 103 -8.52 15.64 -3.18
N LYS A 104 -9.38 14.62 -3.17
CA LYS A 104 -9.00 13.23 -3.46
C LYS A 104 -9.06 12.99 -4.97
N HIS A 105 -7.95 12.56 -5.54
CA HIS A 105 -7.80 12.24 -6.96
C HIS A 105 -7.47 10.75 -7.11
N ALA A 106 -7.97 10.13 -8.16
CA ALA A 106 -7.51 8.80 -8.56
C ALA A 106 -6.11 8.91 -9.16
N PHE A 107 -5.24 7.93 -8.91
CA PHE A 107 -3.95 7.83 -9.57
C PHE A 107 -3.72 6.47 -10.22
N PHE A 108 -2.81 6.45 -11.18
CA PHE A 108 -2.22 5.22 -11.73
C PHE A 108 -0.70 5.33 -11.81
N ILE A 109 0.00 4.26 -11.45
CA ILE A 109 1.45 4.13 -11.57
C ILE A 109 1.73 3.05 -12.62
N PRO A 110 2.04 3.44 -13.87
CA PRO A 110 2.35 2.48 -14.93
C PRO A 110 3.71 1.82 -14.74
N GLU A 111 4.64 2.52 -14.09
CA GLU A 111 6.03 2.14 -13.82
C GLU A 111 6.46 2.78 -12.48
N PRO A 112 7.35 2.12 -11.70
CA PRO A 112 7.78 2.62 -10.40
C PRO A 112 8.24 4.09 -10.42
N GLY A 113 7.75 4.88 -9.47
CA GLY A 113 8.13 6.30 -9.31
C GLY A 113 7.37 7.29 -10.21
N HIS A 114 6.45 6.83 -11.06
CA HIS A 114 5.65 7.72 -11.92
C HIS A 114 4.17 7.69 -11.54
N MET A 115 3.73 8.60 -10.66
CA MET A 115 2.32 8.75 -10.29
C MET A 115 1.59 9.65 -11.29
N VAL A 116 0.64 9.08 -12.02
CA VAL A 116 -0.19 9.78 -13.00
C VAL A 116 -1.54 10.12 -12.35
N ASP A 117 -1.88 11.41 -12.32
CA ASP A 117 -3.21 11.89 -11.90
C ASP A 117 -4.27 11.51 -12.96
N LEU A 118 -5.35 10.88 -12.53
CA LEU A 118 -6.50 10.52 -13.35
C LEU A 118 -7.71 11.45 -13.11
N GLY A 119 -7.60 12.39 -12.16
CA GLY A 119 -8.62 13.37 -11.79
C GLY A 119 -9.39 13.04 -10.51
N GLY A 120 -10.07 14.06 -9.99
CA GLY A 120 -11.06 13.96 -8.93
C GLY A 120 -12.50 13.98 -9.47
N LEU A 121 -13.47 13.75 -8.58
CA LEU A 121 -14.91 13.92 -8.85
C LEU A 121 -15.38 15.35 -8.55
#